data_AF-A0A356T775-F1
#
_entry.id   AF-A0A356T775-F1
#
_cell.length_a   1.000
_cell.length_b   1.000
_cell.length_c   1.000
_cell.angle_alpha   90.00
_cell.angle_beta   90.00
_cell.angle_gamma   90.00
#
_symmetry.space_group_name_H-M   'P 1'
#
loop_
_entity.id
_entity.type
_entity.pdbx_description
1 polymer ?
#
loop_
_entity_poly.entity_id
_entity_poly.type
_entity_poly.pdbx_seq_one_letter_code
_entity_poly.pdbx_strand_id
1 'polypeptide(L)'
;MARLLLTLLLLTPATGRAQRCAPDAALTLAAAELSLHGALPDARSVLAIARAEGAEAPILDAAVLTEAHRDAFVDRAVSRFGDTVICGEARRDGRVWIVAGPREGQIALADDGRVRVSLRPGLTSPRLHVLASDGELWQREARADEWVELPADLARPLTVQLVAADAEGPRPVAERVIGERPAST
;
A
#
# COMPACT_ATOMS: atom_id res chain seq x y z
N MET A 1 19.69 -55.15 22.99
CA MET A 1 20.12 -54.43 21.78
C MET A 1 18.87 -53.88 21.09
N ALA A 2 18.55 -52.60 21.25
CA ALA A 2 17.42 -51.96 20.58
C ALA A 2 17.91 -50.67 19.92
N ARG A 3 17.96 -50.67 18.58
CA ARG A 3 18.26 -49.50 17.75
C ARG A 3 16.94 -48.75 17.51
N LEU A 4 16.76 -47.59 18.12
CA LEU A 4 15.73 -46.64 17.70
C LEU A 4 16.19 -45.96 16.41
N LEU A 5 15.48 -46.22 15.31
CA LEU A 5 15.54 -45.40 14.10
C LEU A 5 14.73 -44.13 14.33
N LEU A 6 15.40 -42.98 14.36
CA LEU A 6 14.77 -41.67 14.36
C LEU A 6 14.56 -41.24 12.91
N THR A 7 13.33 -41.34 12.41
CA THR A 7 12.94 -40.86 11.08
C THR A 7 12.73 -39.36 11.12
N LEU A 8 13.70 -38.58 10.62
CA LEU A 8 13.60 -37.13 10.47
C LEU A 8 12.68 -36.84 9.26
N LEU A 9 11.44 -36.40 9.51
CA LEU A 9 10.56 -35.85 8.49
C LEU A 9 11.09 -34.46 8.06
N LEU A 10 11.67 -34.39 6.86
CA LEU A 10 12.03 -33.15 6.20
C LEU A 10 10.74 -32.47 5.70
N LEU A 11 10.24 -31.50 6.47
CA LEU A 11 9.26 -30.51 6.00
C LEU A 11 9.95 -29.61 4.97
N THR A 12 9.69 -29.84 3.69
CA THR A 12 10.08 -28.92 2.61
C THR A 12 9.26 -27.64 2.73
N PRO A 13 9.88 -26.45 2.90
CA PRO A 13 9.13 -25.21 3.00
C PRO A 13 8.60 -24.86 1.61
N ALA A 14 7.27 -24.81 1.47
CA ALA A 14 6.56 -24.30 0.30
C ALA A 14 6.62 -22.75 0.23
N THR A 15 7.79 -22.15 0.48
CA THR A 15 7.98 -20.70 0.72
C THR A 15 8.42 -19.91 -0.52
N GLY A 16 8.12 -20.39 -1.73
CA GLY A 16 8.67 -19.77 -2.95
C GLY A 16 7.79 -18.68 -3.59
N ARG A 17 6.47 -18.89 -3.64
CA ARG A 17 5.59 -18.14 -4.58
C ARG A 17 4.65 -17.14 -3.91
N ALA A 18 4.06 -17.50 -2.77
CA ALA A 18 3.26 -16.58 -1.95
C ALA A 18 4.12 -15.54 -1.20
N GLN A 19 5.44 -15.63 -1.31
CA GLN A 19 6.40 -14.80 -0.58
C GLN A 19 6.80 -13.51 -1.31
N ARG A 20 6.60 -13.44 -2.64
CA ARG A 20 7.10 -12.32 -3.48
C ARG A 20 6.20 -11.09 -3.48
N CYS A 21 4.96 -11.25 -3.02
CA CYS A 21 4.07 -10.13 -2.80
C CYS A 21 3.24 -10.37 -1.55
N ALA A 22 3.34 -9.46 -0.59
CA ALA A 22 2.61 -9.56 0.66
C ALA A 22 1.12 -9.22 0.43
N PRO A 23 0.18 -10.07 0.84
CA PRO A 23 -1.25 -9.73 0.76
C PRO A 23 -1.55 -8.46 1.55
N ASP A 24 -2.37 -7.58 0.99
CA ASP A 24 -2.90 -6.40 1.63
C ASP A 24 -4.42 -6.38 1.55
N ALA A 25 -5.07 -6.11 2.69
CA ALA A 25 -6.52 -6.15 2.79
C ALA A 25 -7.19 -5.04 1.97
N ALA A 26 -6.67 -3.80 2.03
CA ALA A 26 -7.22 -2.68 1.28
C ALA A 26 -7.10 -2.89 -0.23
N LEU A 27 -5.94 -3.35 -0.72
CA LEU A 27 -5.76 -3.70 -2.12
C LEU A 27 -6.64 -4.88 -2.54
N THR A 28 -6.93 -5.84 -1.64
CA THR A 28 -7.81 -6.97 -1.94
C THR A 28 -9.25 -6.51 -2.14
N LEU A 29 -9.73 -5.61 -1.29
CA LEU A 29 -11.04 -4.98 -1.45
C LEU A 29 -11.08 -4.12 -2.72
N ALA A 30 -10.01 -3.37 -3.00
CA ALA A 30 -9.91 -2.59 -4.23
C ALA A 30 -9.96 -3.46 -5.48
N ALA A 31 -9.27 -4.61 -5.48
CA ALA A 31 -9.34 -5.56 -6.58
C ALA A 31 -10.75 -6.14 -6.76
N ALA A 32 -11.46 -6.38 -5.65
CA ALA A 32 -12.84 -6.85 -5.67
C ALA A 32 -13.77 -5.80 -6.29
N GLU A 33 -13.65 -4.52 -5.89
CA GLU A 33 -14.41 -3.41 -6.47
C GLU A 33 -14.10 -3.25 -7.97
N LEU A 34 -12.82 -3.28 -8.36
CA LEU A 34 -12.41 -3.24 -9.77
C LEU A 34 -13.01 -4.39 -10.60
N SER A 35 -13.25 -5.55 -9.99
CA SER A 35 -13.93 -6.67 -10.64
C SER A 35 -15.42 -6.42 -10.93
N LEU A 36 -16.03 -5.45 -10.24
CA LEU A 36 -17.40 -5.02 -10.49
C LEU A 36 -17.52 -4.14 -11.74
N HIS A 37 -16.47 -3.39 -12.08
CA HIS A 37 -16.45 -2.51 -13.25
C HIS A 37 -16.35 -3.25 -14.60
N GLY A 38 -15.99 -4.54 -14.61
CA GLY A 38 -15.90 -5.36 -15.83
C GLY A 38 -14.67 -5.08 -16.73
N ALA A 39 -14.11 -3.88 -16.67
CA ALA A 39 -12.84 -3.48 -17.29
C ALA A 39 -11.98 -2.71 -16.28
N LEU A 40 -10.66 -2.65 -16.53
CA LEU A 40 -9.78 -1.83 -15.70
C LEU A 40 -9.94 -0.35 -16.08
N PRO A 41 -10.28 0.55 -15.14
CA PRO A 41 -10.31 1.98 -15.39
C PRO A 41 -8.89 2.56 -15.51
N ASP A 42 -8.78 3.86 -15.73
CA ASP A 42 -7.49 4.53 -15.79
C ASP A 42 -6.74 4.50 -14.44
N ALA A 43 -5.43 4.76 -14.46
CA ALA A 43 -4.57 4.65 -13.28
C ALA A 43 -4.99 5.58 -12.12
N ARG A 44 -5.54 6.76 -12.41
CA ARG A 44 -6.02 7.69 -11.37
C ARG A 44 -7.25 7.12 -10.69
N SER A 45 -8.16 6.54 -11.46
CA SER A 45 -9.36 5.87 -10.95
C SER A 45 -9.01 4.63 -10.11
N VAL A 46 -8.05 3.80 -10.54
CA VAL A 46 -7.54 2.67 -9.75
C VAL A 46 -7.01 3.14 -8.39
N LEU A 47 -6.19 4.19 -8.38
CA LEU A 47 -5.63 4.74 -7.16
C LEU A 47 -6.70 5.33 -6.24
N ALA A 48 -7.72 5.99 -6.80
CA ALA A 48 -8.85 6.51 -6.04
C ALA A 48 -9.67 5.41 -5.37
N ILE A 49 -9.96 4.31 -6.09
CA ILE A 49 -10.65 3.14 -5.55
C ILE A 49 -9.83 2.51 -4.42
N ALA A 50 -8.54 2.25 -4.65
CA ALA A 50 -7.68 1.67 -3.63
C ALA A 50 -7.58 2.53 -2.36
N ARG A 51 -7.50 3.86 -2.51
CA ARG A 51 -7.49 4.79 -1.38
C ARG A 51 -8.81 4.83 -0.62
N ALA A 52 -9.95 4.66 -1.29
CA ALA A 52 -11.24 4.55 -0.63
C ALA A 52 -11.30 3.33 0.31
N GLU A 53 -10.60 2.24 -0.04
CA GLU A 53 -10.42 1.05 0.79
C GLU A 53 -9.29 1.19 1.83
N GLY A 54 -8.63 2.35 1.90
CA GLY A 54 -7.56 2.61 2.87
C GLY A 54 -6.15 2.22 2.41
N ALA A 55 -5.93 1.98 1.11
CA ALA A 55 -4.59 1.71 0.61
C ALA A 55 -3.71 2.95 0.71
N GLU A 56 -2.54 2.78 1.33
CA GLU A 56 -1.60 3.90 1.56
C GLU A 56 -0.49 3.99 0.50
N ALA A 57 -0.41 3.03 -0.42
CA ALA A 57 0.62 3.04 -1.45
C ALA A 57 0.51 4.30 -2.32
N PRO A 58 1.60 5.06 -2.52
CA PRO A 58 1.56 6.32 -3.26
C PRO A 58 1.31 6.11 -4.77
N ILE A 59 1.71 4.95 -5.29
CA ILE A 59 1.54 4.52 -6.67
C ILE A 59 1.13 3.06 -6.71
N LEU A 60 0.33 2.70 -7.71
CA LEU A 60 -0.15 1.34 -7.92
C LEU A 60 0.00 0.94 -9.39
N ASP A 61 0.31 -0.32 -9.62
CA ASP A 61 0.06 -1.01 -10.88
C ASP A 61 -1.17 -1.90 -10.71
N ALA A 62 -1.97 -2.03 -11.76
CA ALA A 62 -3.12 -2.92 -11.76
C ALA A 62 -3.27 -3.59 -13.13
N ALA A 63 -3.87 -4.78 -13.13
CA ALA A 63 -4.12 -5.52 -14.34
C ALA A 63 -5.33 -6.45 -14.21
N VAL A 64 -5.89 -6.81 -15.37
CA VAL A 64 -6.89 -7.87 -15.53
C VAL A 64 -6.31 -8.93 -16.45
N LEU A 65 -6.22 -10.16 -15.97
CA LEU A 65 -5.48 -11.23 -16.63
C LEU A 65 -6.07 -12.61 -16.37
N THR A 66 -5.57 -13.62 -17.08
CA THR A 66 -5.79 -15.02 -16.75
C THR A 66 -4.82 -15.47 -15.65
N GLU A 67 -5.17 -16.52 -14.90
CA GLU A 67 -4.32 -17.06 -13.82
C GLU A 67 -2.88 -17.37 -14.31
N ALA A 68 -2.73 -17.81 -15.56
CA ALA A 68 -1.42 -18.11 -16.16
C ALA A 68 -0.46 -16.90 -16.22
N HIS A 69 -0.96 -15.67 -16.25
CA HIS A 69 -0.14 -14.46 -16.33
C HIS A 69 0.04 -13.74 -14.98
N ARG A 70 -0.55 -14.27 -13.90
CA ARG A 70 -0.55 -13.64 -12.58
C ARG A 70 0.85 -13.50 -12.02
N ASP A 71 1.63 -14.56 -12.03
CA ASP A 71 3.00 -14.52 -11.51
C ASP A 71 3.89 -13.58 -12.33
N ALA A 72 3.69 -13.50 -13.65
CA ALA A 72 4.43 -12.57 -14.49
C ALA A 72 4.10 -11.09 -14.17
N PHE A 73 2.87 -10.79 -13.76
CA PHE A 73 2.51 -9.46 -13.27
C PHE A 73 3.24 -9.15 -11.95
N VAL A 74 3.20 -10.08 -10.99
CA VAL A 74 3.87 -9.93 -9.69
C VAL A 74 5.38 -9.71 -9.88
N ASP A 75 6.01 -10.46 -10.78
CA ASP A 75 7.45 -10.35 -11.03
C ASP A 75 7.83 -8.98 -11.62
N ARG A 76 6.97 -8.40 -12.47
CA ARG A 76 7.17 -7.03 -12.96
C ARG A 76 6.97 -6.00 -11.85
N ALA A 77 5.97 -6.18 -10.99
CA ALA A 77 5.74 -5.28 -9.86
C ALA A 77 6.93 -5.29 -8.88
N VAL A 78 7.46 -6.47 -8.56
CA VAL A 78 8.67 -6.62 -7.72
C VAL A 78 9.89 -5.99 -8.40
N SER A 79 10.09 -6.22 -9.70
CA SER A 79 11.20 -5.59 -10.44
C SER A 79 11.10 -4.06 -10.45
N ARG A 80 9.89 -3.50 -10.38
CA ARG A 80 9.65 -2.05 -10.42
C ARG A 80 9.73 -1.38 -9.06
N PHE A 81 9.17 -2.02 -8.03
CA PHE A 81 8.96 -1.43 -6.71
C PHE A 81 9.88 -2.01 -5.63
N GLY A 82 10.64 -3.05 -5.94
CA GLY A 82 11.57 -3.73 -5.03
C GLY A 82 10.92 -4.89 -4.26
N ASP A 83 11.57 -5.31 -3.17
CA ASP A 83 11.18 -6.53 -2.43
C ASP A 83 10.00 -6.33 -1.46
N THR A 84 9.55 -5.09 -1.25
CA THR A 84 8.45 -4.76 -0.33
C THR A 84 7.13 -4.52 -1.03
N VAL A 85 6.82 -5.32 -2.05
CA VAL A 85 5.55 -5.19 -2.78
C VAL A 85 4.40 -5.81 -2.01
N ILE A 86 3.28 -5.11 -2.05
CA ILE A 86 2.00 -5.55 -1.52
C ILE A 86 0.99 -5.72 -2.65
N CYS A 87 0.09 -6.69 -2.49
CA CYS A 87 -0.88 -7.04 -3.51
C CYS A 87 -2.26 -7.26 -2.93
N GLY A 88 -3.26 -7.00 -3.76
CA GLY A 88 -4.61 -7.49 -3.58
C GLY A 88 -5.13 -8.14 -4.84
N GLU A 89 -5.95 -9.18 -4.68
CA GLU A 89 -6.48 -9.97 -5.78
C GLU A 89 -7.98 -10.23 -5.61
N ALA A 90 -8.69 -10.21 -6.73
CA ALA A 90 -10.04 -10.73 -6.84
C ALA A 90 -10.21 -11.57 -8.10
N ARG A 91 -11.10 -12.56 -8.04
CA ARG A 91 -11.39 -13.46 -9.15
C ARG A 91 -12.85 -13.35 -9.54
N ARG A 92 -13.10 -13.18 -10.84
CA ARG A 92 -14.45 -13.13 -11.40
C ARG A 92 -14.44 -13.60 -12.85
N ASP A 93 -15.42 -14.39 -13.26
CA ASP A 93 -15.58 -14.83 -14.66
C ASP A 93 -14.31 -15.43 -15.29
N GLY A 94 -13.54 -16.19 -14.51
CA GLY A 94 -12.29 -16.82 -14.95
C GLY A 94 -11.10 -15.88 -15.13
N ARG A 95 -11.22 -14.60 -14.72
CA ARG A 95 -10.14 -13.61 -14.73
C ARG A 95 -9.72 -13.22 -13.32
N VAL A 96 -8.48 -12.74 -13.22
CA VAL A 96 -7.85 -12.22 -12.01
C VAL A 96 -7.70 -10.71 -12.19
N TRP A 97 -8.25 -9.96 -11.23
CA TRP A 97 -7.94 -8.55 -11.02
C TRP A 97 -6.87 -8.51 -9.95
N ILE A 98 -5.75 -7.88 -10.25
CA ILE A 98 -4.64 -7.74 -9.32
C ILE A 98 -4.23 -6.28 -9.27
N VAL A 99 -3.97 -5.81 -8.06
CA VAL A 99 -3.45 -4.48 -7.78
C VAL A 99 -2.20 -4.66 -6.93
N ALA A 100 -1.12 -3.97 -7.26
CA ALA A 100 0.13 -4.05 -6.52
C ALA A 100 0.81 -2.69 -6.38
N GLY A 101 1.56 -2.51 -5.30
CA GLY A 101 2.34 -1.30 -5.06
C GLY A 101 3.41 -1.49 -4.00
N PRO A 102 4.24 -0.47 -3.76
CA PRO A 102 5.26 -0.52 -2.72
C PRO A 102 4.65 -0.38 -1.31
N ARG A 103 5.24 -1.08 -0.34
CA ARG A 103 5.09 -0.84 1.11
C ARG A 103 6.37 -0.25 1.67
N GLU A 104 6.55 1.05 1.49
CA GLU A 104 7.76 1.75 1.93
C GLU A 104 7.58 2.58 3.20
N GLY A 105 6.35 3.00 3.50
CA GLY A 105 6.00 3.62 4.77
C GLY A 105 4.54 3.37 5.12
N GLN A 106 4.13 3.86 6.29
CA GLN A 106 2.74 3.84 6.75
C GLN A 106 2.39 5.11 7.53
N ILE A 107 1.12 5.50 7.51
CA ILE A 107 0.57 6.62 8.27
C ILE A 107 -0.57 6.10 9.16
N ALA A 108 -0.25 5.83 10.43
CA ALA A 108 -1.24 5.49 11.43
C ALA A 108 -1.95 6.76 11.92
N LEU A 109 -3.28 6.72 12.04
CA LEU A 109 -4.12 7.80 12.57
C LEU A 109 -4.66 7.37 13.93
N ALA A 110 -4.47 8.20 14.95
CA ALA A 110 -5.10 8.06 16.26
C ALA A 110 -6.49 8.72 16.27
N ASP A 111 -7.34 8.31 17.22
CA ASP A 111 -8.70 8.85 17.39
C ASP A 111 -8.73 10.35 17.69
N ASP A 112 -7.65 10.89 18.28
CA ASP A 112 -7.48 12.31 18.58
C ASP A 112 -6.95 13.13 17.38
N GLY A 113 -6.83 12.51 16.20
CA GLY A 113 -6.42 13.18 14.97
C GLY A 113 -4.90 13.28 14.77
N ARG A 114 -4.09 12.79 15.73
CA ARG A 114 -2.64 12.71 15.56
C ARG A 114 -2.26 11.60 14.59
N VAL A 115 -1.15 11.81 13.87
CA VAL A 115 -0.59 10.81 12.96
C VAL A 115 0.75 10.31 13.46
N ARG A 116 1.03 9.04 13.23
CA ARG A 116 2.34 8.42 13.46
C ARG A 116 2.80 7.74 12.20
N VAL A 117 4.07 7.92 11.87
CA VAL A 117 4.66 7.40 10.64
C VAL A 117 5.62 6.27 10.95
N SER A 118 5.66 5.28 10.07
CA SER A 118 6.71 4.26 10.06
C SER A 118 7.32 4.16 8.66
N LEU A 119 8.58 3.75 8.61
CA LEU A 119 9.35 3.60 7.38
C LEU A 119 9.94 2.20 7.28
N ARG A 120 10.06 1.71 6.05
CA ARG A 120 10.92 0.58 5.73
C ARG A 120 12.38 0.92 6.09
N PRO A 121 13.19 -0.07 6.54
CA PRO A 121 14.62 0.13 6.75
C PRO A 121 15.32 0.70 5.51
N GLY A 122 16.27 1.63 5.74
CA GLY A 122 17.05 2.29 4.69
C GLY A 122 16.48 3.62 4.22
N LEU A 123 15.24 3.94 4.55
CA LEU A 123 14.65 5.27 4.31
C LEU A 123 14.98 6.22 5.45
N THR A 124 15.19 7.49 5.09
CA THR A 124 15.66 8.55 5.99
C THR A 124 14.90 9.86 5.76
N SER A 125 15.10 10.84 6.66
CA SER A 125 14.54 12.20 6.55
C SER A 125 13.02 12.24 6.31
N PRO A 126 12.19 11.55 7.12
CA PRO A 126 10.74 11.56 6.92
C PRO A 126 10.16 12.96 7.07
N ARG A 127 9.29 13.33 6.14
CA ARG A 127 8.53 14.59 6.15
C ARG A 127 7.07 14.33 5.82
N LEU A 128 6.19 14.95 6.57
CA LEU A 128 4.76 14.98 6.29
C LEU A 128 4.47 16.20 5.43
N HIS A 129 3.84 15.98 4.28
CA HIS A 129 3.25 17.00 3.44
C HIS A 129 1.73 16.84 3.54
N VAL A 130 1.04 17.92 3.91
CA VAL A 130 -0.39 17.90 4.18
C VAL A 130 -1.05 18.94 3.30
N LEU A 131 -1.81 18.47 2.32
CA LEU A 131 -2.61 19.31 1.44
C LEU A 131 -4.05 19.32 1.96
N ALA A 132 -4.53 20.48 2.37
CA ALA A 132 -5.90 20.71 2.78
C ALA A 132 -6.81 20.87 1.55
N SER A 133 -8.12 20.72 1.76
CA SER A 133 -9.11 20.72 0.67
C SER A 133 -9.27 22.06 -0.05
N ASP A 134 -8.91 23.17 0.60
CA ASP A 134 -8.85 24.51 0.03
C ASP A 134 -7.52 24.81 -0.69
N GLY A 135 -6.60 23.84 -0.71
CA GLY A 135 -5.29 23.95 -1.34
C GLY A 135 -4.18 24.43 -0.41
N GLU A 136 -4.46 24.69 0.88
CA GLU A 136 -3.41 25.03 1.83
C GLU A 136 -2.42 23.87 2.00
N LEU A 137 -1.12 24.18 1.94
CA LEU A 137 -0.04 23.22 2.11
C LEU A 137 0.69 23.45 3.43
N TRP A 138 0.60 22.47 4.32
CA TRP A 138 1.39 22.41 5.53
C TRP A 138 2.45 21.31 5.44
N GLN A 139 3.64 21.55 5.98
CA GLN A 139 4.71 20.56 6.00
C GLN A 139 5.41 20.54 7.34
N ARG A 140 5.84 19.35 7.77
CA ARG A 140 6.62 19.18 8.99
C ARG A 140 7.55 17.98 8.88
N GLU A 141 8.76 18.11 9.40
CA GLU A 141 9.63 16.95 9.62
C GLU A 141 9.00 16.01 10.63
N ALA A 142 8.98 14.73 10.30
CA ALA A 142 8.51 13.68 11.18
C ALA A 142 9.69 12.89 11.73
N ARG A 143 9.43 12.10 12.77
CA ARG A 143 10.32 11.02 13.19
C ARG A 143 9.52 9.73 13.16
N ALA A 144 10.20 8.63 12.83
CA ALA A 144 9.58 7.32 12.90
C ALA A 144 9.05 7.08 14.33
N ASP A 145 7.84 6.57 14.41
CA ASP A 145 7.13 6.24 15.65
C ASP A 145 6.77 7.42 16.58
N GLU A 146 7.03 8.67 16.17
CA GLU A 146 6.57 9.87 16.87
C GLU A 146 5.13 10.24 16.44
N TRP A 147 4.30 10.62 17.41
CA TRP A 147 2.97 11.18 17.14
C TRP A 147 3.07 12.67 16.81
N VAL A 148 2.53 13.05 15.66
CA VAL A 148 2.51 14.42 15.14
C VAL A 148 1.06 14.92 15.13
N GLU A 149 0.83 16.05 15.78
CA GLU A 149 -0.42 16.79 15.70
C GLU A 149 -0.53 17.47 14.33
N LEU A 150 -1.62 17.20 13.63
CA LEU A 150 -2.00 17.92 12.42
C LEU A 150 -2.72 19.22 12.82
N PRO A 151 -2.47 20.34 12.13
CA PRO A 151 -3.16 21.59 12.45
C PRO A 151 -4.68 21.43 12.33
N ALA A 152 -5.40 21.88 13.36
CA ALA A 152 -6.84 21.68 13.50
C ALA A 152 -7.64 22.63 12.59
N ASP A 153 -7.04 23.74 12.19
CA ASP A 153 -7.59 24.80 11.34
C ASP A 153 -7.57 24.49 9.84
N LEU A 154 -6.82 23.46 9.41
CA LEU A 154 -6.80 23.05 8.00
C LEU A 154 -8.15 22.46 7.53
N ALA A 155 -8.64 22.97 6.40
CA ALA A 155 -9.89 22.55 5.78
C ALA A 155 -9.86 21.07 5.36
N ARG A 156 -10.81 20.27 5.88
CA ARG A 156 -10.91 18.82 5.61
C ARG A 156 -11.64 18.51 4.30
N PRO A 157 -11.33 17.38 3.62
CA PRO A 157 -10.37 16.35 4.01
C PRO A 157 -8.91 16.77 3.75
N LEU A 158 -7.99 16.19 4.51
CA LEU A 158 -6.55 16.36 4.28
C LEU A 158 -6.02 15.21 3.43
N THR A 159 -5.17 15.52 2.46
CA THR A 159 -4.27 14.55 1.83
C THR A 159 -2.92 14.61 2.54
N VAL A 160 -2.62 13.59 3.33
CA VAL A 160 -1.36 13.47 4.07
C VAL A 160 -0.43 12.55 3.31
N GLN A 161 0.66 13.08 2.80
CA GLN A 161 1.71 12.34 2.10
C GLN A 161 2.95 12.27 2.98
N LEU A 162 3.47 11.06 3.19
CA LEU A 162 4.75 10.81 3.81
C LEU A 162 5.81 10.73 2.72
N VAL A 163 6.79 11.63 2.79
CA VAL A 163 7.97 11.67 1.92
C VAL A 163 9.17 11.22 2.73
N ALA A 164 10.01 10.36 2.16
CA ALA A 164 11.27 9.94 2.75
C ALA A 164 12.33 9.77 1.65
N ALA A 165 13.60 9.72 2.03
CA ALA A 165 14.73 9.66 1.10
C ALA A 165 15.57 8.40 1.28
N ASP A 166 16.08 7.88 0.16
CA ASP A 166 17.20 6.93 0.11
C ASP A 166 18.30 7.44 -0.85
N ALA A 167 19.11 6.54 -1.39
CA ALA A 167 20.19 6.86 -2.32
C ALA A 167 19.71 7.54 -3.61
N GLU A 168 18.45 7.36 -4.01
CA GLU A 168 17.86 8.00 -5.21
C GLU A 168 17.24 9.37 -4.91
N GLY A 169 17.15 9.74 -3.62
CA GLY A 169 16.59 11.01 -3.17
C GLY A 169 15.18 10.88 -2.58
N PRO A 170 14.55 12.02 -2.25
CA PRO A 170 13.24 12.04 -1.60
C PRO A 170 12.11 11.62 -2.56
N ARG A 171 11.23 10.73 -2.09
CA ARG A 171 10.01 10.32 -2.80
C ARG A 171 8.85 10.08 -1.84
N PRO A 172 7.59 10.12 -2.32
CA PRO A 172 6.45 9.64 -1.57
C PRO A 172 6.59 8.16 -1.24
N VAL A 173 6.33 7.77 0.00
CA VAL A 173 6.40 6.38 0.49
C VAL A 173 5.09 5.88 1.11
N ALA A 174 4.20 6.82 1.49
CA ALA A 174 2.82 6.54 1.87
C ALA A 174 1.94 7.78 1.65
N GLU A 175 0.65 7.58 1.42
CA GLU A 175 -0.34 8.66 1.34
C GLU A 175 -1.67 8.22 1.96
N ARG A 176 -2.31 9.09 2.73
CA ARG A 176 -3.59 8.82 3.38
C ARG A 176 -4.49 10.04 3.32
N VAL A 177 -5.78 9.82 3.08
CA VAL A 177 -6.80 10.87 3.18
C VAL A 177 -7.41 10.82 4.59
N ILE A 178 -7.51 11.98 5.26
CA ILE A 178 -8.01 12.10 6.64
C ILE A 178 -9.17 13.07 6.71
N GLY A 179 -10.28 12.63 7.29
CA GLY A 179 -11.54 13.36 7.37
C GLY A 179 -12.50 12.98 6.25
N GLU A 180 -13.76 13.39 6.40
CA GLU A 180 -14.79 13.15 5.39
C GLU A 180 -14.56 14.02 4.16
N ARG A 181 -14.80 13.44 2.97
CA ARG A 181 -14.89 14.20 1.74
C ARG A 181 -16.26 14.91 1.76
N PRO A 182 -16.37 16.24 1.53
CA PRO A 182 -17.67 16.88 1.49
C PRO A 182 -18.56 16.15 0.47
N ALA A 183 -19.80 15.88 0.86
CA ALA A 183 -20.77 15.24 -0.01
C ALA A 183 -20.86 16.04 -1.30
N SER A 184 -20.61 15.39 -2.44
CA SER A 184 -20.82 15.99 -3.75
C SER A 184 -22.31 16.34 -3.87
N THR A 185 -22.64 17.62 -3.75
CA THR A 185 -23.95 18.17 -4.14
C THR A 185 -24.09 18.24 -5.64
#